data_AF-A0A1F8JU32-F1
#
_entry.id   AF-A0A1F8JU32-F1
#
_cell.length_a   1.000
_cell.length_b   1.000
_cell.length_c   1.000
_cell.angle_alpha   90.00
_cell.angle_beta   90.00
_cell.angle_gamma   90.00
#
_symmetry.space_group_name_H-M   'P 1'
#
loop_
_entity.id
_entity.type
_entity.pdbx_description
1 polymer ?
#
loop_
_entity_poly.entity_id
_entity_poly.type
_entity_poly.pdbx_seq_one_letter_code
_entity_poly.pdbx_strand_id
1 'polypeptide(L)'
;MNKSFIIKISICLLTFAICLYSYVEKQNELTSIKIEIPKVFSDIENLKEEIKKMQYEVESFENPQYLMQLMQKPQFGHLKHPFVDEVLMLKEGVALFEEKDKPLYE
;
A
#
# COMPACT_ATOMS: atom_id res chain seq x y z
N MET A 1 -22.12 -47.91 43.23
CA MET A 1 -21.29 -47.18 42.24
C MET A 1 -20.34 -46.27 43.00
N ASN A 2 -19.02 -46.46 42.86
CA ASN A 2 -18.05 -45.79 43.72
C ASN A 2 -18.02 -44.29 43.43
N LYS A 3 -18.38 -43.45 44.42
CA LYS A 3 -18.41 -41.97 44.28
C LYS A 3 -17.10 -41.40 43.73
N SER A 4 -15.97 -41.99 44.11
CA SER A 4 -14.63 -41.63 43.59
C SER A 4 -14.50 -41.83 42.07
N PHE A 5 -15.12 -42.86 41.50
CA PHE A 5 -15.05 -43.13 40.07
C PHE A 5 -15.85 -42.10 39.27
N ILE A 6 -17.03 -41.71 39.77
CA ILE A 6 -17.88 -40.68 39.16
C ILE A 6 -17.17 -39.32 39.16
N ILE A 7 -16.52 -38.95 40.28
CA ILE A 7 -15.78 -37.70 40.40
C ILE A 7 -14.60 -37.66 39.41
N LYS A 8 -13.85 -38.76 39.27
CA LYS A 8 -12.73 -38.84 38.31
C LYS A 8 -13.20 -38.69 36.86
N ILE A 9 -14.31 -39.34 36.50
CA ILE A 9 -14.91 -39.21 35.16
C ILE A 9 -15.37 -37.77 34.91
N SER A 10 -16.02 -37.15 35.91
CA SER A 10 -16.48 -35.78 35.80
C SER A 10 -15.33 -34.81 35.57
N ILE A 11 -14.22 -34.97 36.27
CA ILE A 11 -13.03 -34.13 36.08
C ILE A 11 -12.44 -34.34 34.68
N CYS A 12 -12.32 -35.60 34.23
CA CYS A 12 -11.82 -35.93 32.89
C CYS A 12 -12.65 -35.30 31.77
N LEU A 13 -13.98 -35.38 31.88
CA LEU A 13 -14.90 -34.76 30.92
C LEU A 13 -14.78 -33.25 30.92
N LEU A 14 -14.62 -32.64 32.10
CA LEU A 14 -14.52 -31.20 32.23
C LEU A 14 -13.20 -30.68 31.65
N THR A 15 -12.08 -31.36 31.92
CA THR A 15 -10.79 -31.02 31.30
C THR A 15 -10.83 -31.18 29.79
N PHE A 16 -11.48 -32.23 29.29
CA PHE A 16 -11.63 -32.46 27.86
C PHE A 16 -12.51 -31.39 27.18
N ALA A 17 -13.61 -31.00 27.83
CA ALA A 17 -14.47 -29.92 27.36
C ALA A 17 -13.72 -28.57 27.28
N ILE A 18 -12.90 -28.24 28.29
CA ILE A 18 -12.07 -27.03 28.26
C ILE A 18 -11.06 -27.09 27.10
N CYS A 19 -10.37 -28.22 26.92
CA CYS A 19 -9.44 -28.39 25.81
C CYS A 19 -10.12 -28.19 24.45
N LEU A 20 -11.30 -28.78 24.24
CA LEU A 20 -12.06 -28.62 23.01
C LEU A 20 -12.52 -27.17 22.79
N TYR A 21 -13.00 -26.52 23.85
CA TYR A 21 -13.40 -25.12 23.78
C TYR A 21 -12.23 -24.22 23.34
N SER A 22 -11.06 -24.36 23.98
CA SER A 22 -9.86 -23.60 23.61
C SER A 22 -9.38 -23.90 22.19
N TYR A 23 -9.57 -25.13 21.71
CA TYR A 23 -9.23 -25.50 20.35
C TYR A 23 -10.14 -24.83 19.31
N VAL A 24 -11.46 -24.83 19.56
CA VAL A 24 -12.44 -24.15 18.70
C VAL A 24 -12.21 -22.64 18.68
N GLU A 25 -11.94 -22.04 19.84
CA GLU A 25 -11.63 -20.61 19.94
C GLU A 25 -10.44 -20.22 19.06
N LYS A 26 -9.35 -21.00 19.12
CA LYS A 26 -8.18 -20.78 18.25
C LYS A 26 -8.49 -20.96 16.77
N GLN A 27 -9.34 -21.93 16.41
CA GLN A 27 -9.77 -22.08 15.02
C GLN A 27 -10.60 -20.89 14.55
N ASN A 28 -11.47 -20.35 15.40
CA ASN A 28 -12.28 -19.19 15.09
C ASN A 28 -11.41 -17.95 14.85
N GLU A 29 -10.41 -17.72 15.70
CA GLU A 29 -9.45 -16.62 15.54
C GLU A 29 -8.66 -16.74 14.22
N LEU A 30 -8.17 -17.94 13.90
CA LEU A 30 -7.50 -18.17 12.61
C LEU A 30 -8.45 -17.95 11.42
N THR A 31 -9.72 -18.29 11.59
CA THR A 31 -10.74 -18.13 10.55
C THR A 31 -11.12 -16.67 10.35
N SER A 32 -11.26 -15.89 11.42
CA SER A 32 -11.54 -14.45 11.31
C SER A 32 -10.41 -13.72 10.59
N ILE A 33 -9.16 -13.99 10.97
CA ILE A 33 -7.98 -13.41 10.30
C ILE A 33 -7.96 -13.80 8.81
N LYS A 34 -8.23 -15.07 8.48
CA LYS A 34 -8.30 -15.52 7.07
C LYS A 34 -9.39 -14.83 6.26
N ILE A 35 -10.48 -14.40 6.89
CA ILE A 35 -11.54 -13.64 6.22
C ILE A 35 -11.14 -12.17 6.03
N GLU A 36 -10.37 -11.60 6.94
CA GLU A 36 -9.91 -10.21 6.86
C GLU A 36 -8.81 -10.00 5.81
N ILE A 37 -7.87 -10.95 5.68
CA ILE A 37 -6.78 -10.88 4.69
C ILE A 37 -7.27 -10.55 3.26
N PRO A 38 -8.23 -11.28 2.65
CA PRO A 38 -8.68 -11.00 1.30
C PRO A 38 -9.40 -9.66 1.18
N LYS A 39 -10.06 -9.18 2.23
CA LYS A 39 -10.69 -7.85 2.24
C LYS A 39 -9.62 -6.76 2.15
N VAL A 40 -8.62 -6.82 3.03
CA VAL A 40 -7.50 -5.87 3.03
C VAL A 40 -6.73 -5.93 1.73
N PHE A 41 -6.53 -7.12 1.16
CA PHE A 41 -5.89 -7.27 -0.15
C PHE A 41 -6.67 -6.56 -1.26
N SER A 42 -7.99 -6.77 -1.31
CA SER A 42 -8.85 -6.08 -2.29
C SER A 42 -8.80 -4.55 -2.11
N ASP A 43 -8.79 -4.07 -0.87
CA ASP A 43 -8.69 -2.63 -0.60
C ASP A 43 -7.37 -2.05 -1.10
N ILE A 44 -6.26 -2.77 -0.92
CA ILE A 44 -4.94 -2.37 -1.43
C ILE A 44 -4.91 -2.34 -2.96
N GLU A 45 -5.51 -3.34 -3.63
CA GLU A 45 -5.59 -3.37 -5.09
C GLU A 45 -6.41 -2.20 -5.63
N ASN A 46 -7.59 -1.94 -5.06
CA ASN A 46 -8.42 -0.80 -5.42
C ASN A 46 -7.66 0.52 -5.27
N LEU A 47 -6.94 0.70 -4.16
CA LEU A 47 -6.16 1.92 -3.91
C LEU A 47 -5.01 2.06 -4.91
N LYS A 48 -4.36 0.97 -5.30
CA LYS A 48 -3.32 0.97 -6.34
C LYS A 48 -3.87 1.36 -7.71
N GLU A 49 -5.05 0.86 -8.07
CA GLU A 49 -5.70 1.25 -9.32
C GLU A 49 -6.06 2.74 -9.31
N GLU A 50 -6.54 3.26 -8.18
CA GLU A 50 -6.86 4.67 -8.02
C GLU A 50 -5.62 5.56 -8.15
N ILE A 51 -4.51 5.18 -7.50
CA ILE A 51 -3.22 5.87 -7.65
C ILE A 51 -2.77 5.87 -9.11
N LYS A 52 -2.85 4.71 -9.79
CA LYS A 52 -2.46 4.60 -11.19
C LYS A 52 -3.33 5.50 -12.09
N LYS A 53 -4.63 5.56 -11.80
CA LYS A 53 -5.55 6.45 -12.51
C LYS A 53 -5.22 7.92 -12.26
N MET A 54 -4.97 8.31 -11.01
CA MET A 54 -4.56 9.68 -10.68
C MET A 54 -3.23 10.04 -11.33
N GLN A 55 -2.25 9.14 -11.35
CA GLN A 55 -0.98 9.34 -12.05
C GLN A 55 -1.21 9.58 -13.54
N TYR A 56 -2.04 8.75 -14.18
CA TYR A 56 -2.38 8.96 -15.59
C TYR A 56 -3.09 10.30 -15.84
N GLU A 57 -3.99 10.70 -14.93
CA GLU A 57 -4.63 12.01 -15.02
C GLU A 57 -3.61 13.14 -14.88
N VAL A 58 -2.69 13.06 -13.91
CA VAL A 58 -1.61 14.04 -13.73
C VAL A 58 -0.73 14.11 -14.98
N GLU A 59 -0.25 12.99 -15.50
CA GLU A 59 0.54 12.93 -16.73
C GLU A 59 -0.22 13.53 -17.92
N SER A 60 -1.53 13.27 -18.03
CA SER A 60 -2.37 13.86 -19.07
C SER A 60 -2.57 15.37 -18.89
N PHE A 61 -2.63 15.86 -17.65
CA PHE A 61 -2.68 17.29 -17.34
C PHE A 61 -1.34 17.97 -17.64
N GLU A 62 -0.23 17.28 -17.40
CA GLU A 62 1.13 17.74 -17.69
C GLU A 62 1.49 17.62 -19.18
N ASN A 63 0.61 17.04 -20.00
CA ASN A 63 0.82 16.98 -21.45
C ASN A 63 1.00 18.42 -22.01
N PRO A 64 2.15 18.73 -22.62
CA PRO A 64 2.46 20.08 -23.10
C PRO A 64 1.44 20.59 -24.12
N GLN A 65 0.84 19.71 -24.93
CA GLN A 65 -0.20 20.09 -25.88
C GLN A 65 -1.47 20.57 -25.17
N TYR A 66 -1.83 19.93 -24.06
CA TYR A 66 -2.99 20.30 -23.25
C TYR A 66 -2.72 21.59 -22.46
N LEU A 67 -1.52 21.74 -21.89
CA LEU A 67 -1.09 22.97 -21.21
C LEU A 67 -1.09 24.18 -22.16
N MET A 68 -0.65 24.00 -23.42
CA MET A 68 -0.72 25.03 -24.46
C MET A 68 -2.16 25.44 -24.80
N GLN A 69 -3.13 24.52 -24.77
CA GLN A 69 -4.54 24.86 -24.97
C GLN A 69 -5.12 25.61 -23.77
N LEU A 70 -4.71 25.27 -22.54
CA LEU A 70 -5.15 25.97 -21.33
C LEU A 70 -4.63 27.42 -21.27
N MET A 71 -3.41 27.69 -21.74
CA MET A 71 -2.84 29.04 -21.84
C MET A 71 -3.72 30.03 -22.62
N GLN A 72 -4.58 29.56 -23.54
CA GLN A 72 -5.46 30.43 -24.32
C GLN A 72 -6.63 30.99 -23.50
N LYS A 73 -6.93 30.42 -22.33
CA LYS A 73 -8.00 30.91 -21.45
C LYS A 73 -7.45 31.96 -20.49
N PRO A 74 -8.18 33.07 -20.25
CA PRO A 74 -7.70 34.20 -19.44
C PRO A 74 -7.40 33.82 -17.98
N GLN A 75 -8.07 32.79 -17.45
CA GLN A 75 -7.85 32.26 -16.11
C GLN A 75 -6.48 31.57 -15.90
N PHE A 76 -5.79 31.23 -16.99
CA PHE A 76 -4.50 30.53 -16.99
C PHE A 76 -3.34 31.42 -17.46
N GLY A 77 -3.51 32.75 -17.45
CA GLY A 77 -2.49 33.72 -17.92
C GLY A 77 -1.16 33.74 -17.16
N HIS A 78 -1.04 32.95 -16.09
CA HIS A 78 0.23 32.73 -15.37
C HIS A 78 1.11 31.64 -15.99
N LEU A 79 0.56 30.79 -16.87
CA LEU A 79 1.34 29.81 -17.62
C LEU A 79 2.18 30.55 -18.67
N LYS A 80 3.50 30.46 -18.55
CA LYS A 80 4.47 31.04 -19.48
C LYS A 80 5.06 29.93 -20.36
N HIS A 81 5.29 30.24 -21.63
CA HIS A 81 6.06 29.35 -22.48
C HIS A 81 7.52 29.41 -22.04
N PRO A 82 8.15 28.28 -21.67
CA PRO A 82 9.57 28.27 -21.31
C PRO A 82 10.41 28.68 -22.53
N PHE A 83 11.40 29.54 -22.31
CA PHE A 83 12.38 29.87 -23.36
C PHE A 83 13.36 28.71 -23.52
N VAL A 84 13.94 28.56 -24.71
CA VAL A 84 14.84 27.44 -25.05
C VAL A 84 16.02 27.32 -24.06
N ASP A 85 16.47 28.45 -23.51
CA ASP A 85 17.58 28.51 -22.53
C ASP A 85 17.20 27.97 -21.14
N GLU A 86 15.92 27.79 -20.84
CA GLU A 86 15.40 27.26 -19.58
C GLU A 86 15.07 25.75 -19.64
N VAL A 87 15.14 25.15 -20.83
CA VAL A 87 14.76 23.74 -21.06
C VAL A 87 15.99 22.84 -20.97
N LEU A 88 16.16 22.15 -19.84
CA LEU A 88 17.16 21.09 -19.67
C LEU A 88 16.73 19.81 -20.38
N MET A 89 17.27 19.57 -21.58
CA MET A 89 17.11 18.32 -22.31
C MET A 89 18.02 17.24 -21.73
N LEU A 90 17.47 16.34 -20.90
CA LEU A 90 18.19 15.17 -20.40
C LEU A 90 18.31 14.13 -21.53
N LYS A 91 19.54 13.88 -21.99
CA LYS A 91 19.85 12.73 -22.87
C LYS A 91 19.74 11.45 -22.03
N GLU A 92 18.84 10.54 -22.41
CA GLU A 92 18.75 9.21 -21.76
C GLU A 92 20.11 8.52 -21.81
N GLY A 93 20.72 8.28 -20.64
CA GLY A 93 21.96 7.52 -20.50
C GLY A 93 23.01 8.08 -19.54
N VAL A 94 22.85 9.28 -18.96
CA VAL A 94 23.79 9.79 -17.95
C VAL A 94 23.28 9.45 -16.55
N ALA A 95 23.72 8.29 -16.04
CA ALA A 95 23.56 7.93 -14.64
C ALA A 95 24.30 8.95 -13.75
N LEU A 96 23.55 9.86 -13.12
CA LEU A 96 24.09 10.75 -12.09
C LEU A 96 24.15 10.00 -10.75
N PHE A 97 25.17 9.16 -10.60
CA PHE A 97 25.75 8.93 -9.29
C PHE A 97 26.93 9.90 -9.17
N GLU A 98 26.66 11.15 -8.81
CA GLU A 98 27.73 12.00 -8.29
C GLU A 98 28.03 11.55 -6.86
N GLU A 99 29.08 10.73 -6.78
CA GLU A 99 29.79 10.30 -5.59
C GLU A 99 30.30 11.53 -4.83
N LYS A 100 29.48 12.01 -3.90
CA LYS A 100 29.81 13.10 -2.99
C LYS A 100 30.62 12.54 -1.83
N ASP A 101 31.89 12.20 -2.05
CA ASP A 101 32.89 12.04 -0.97
C ASP A 101 34.33 12.02 -1.50
N LYS A 102 34.98 13.20 -1.58
CA LYS A 102 36.41 13.29 -1.22
C LYS A 102 36.81 14.71 -0.81
N PRO A 103 37.46 14.88 0.35
CA PRO A 103 37.73 16.20 0.91
C PRO A 103 38.90 16.93 0.23
N LEU A 104 38.76 18.25 0.23
CA LEU A 104 39.74 19.32 0.08
C LEU A 104 41.14 18.95 0.59
N TYR A 105 42.19 19.11 -0.24
CA TYR A 105 43.63 19.47 -0.09
C TYR A 105 44.31 18.92 -1.38
N GLU A 106 45.10 19.65 -2.17
CA GLU A 106 46.24 20.54 -1.89
C GLU A 106 46.24 21.80 -2.76
#